data_AF-A0A836U0R6-F1
#
_entry.id   AF-A0A836U0R6-F1
#
_cell.length_a   1.000
_cell.length_b   1.000
_cell.length_c   1.000
_cell.angle_alpha   90.00
_cell.angle_beta   90.00
_cell.angle_gamma   90.00
#
_symmetry.space_group_name_H-M   'P 1'
#
loop_
_entity.id
_entity.type
_entity.pdbx_description
1 polymer ?
#
loop_
_entity_poly.entity_id
_entity_poly.type
_entity_poly.pdbx_seq_one_letter_code
_entity_poly.pdbx_strand_id
1 'polypeptide(L)' 'MSLRKPVNENCKECIYDNLAPGTWLQQVTLCSIKTCRLYKVRPQTKAQIPDNVLSYYQAGKTGASQGISA' A
#
# COMPACT_ATOMS: atom_id res chain seq x y z
N MET A 1 7.02 9.58 -24.67
CA MET A 1 5.80 9.34 -23.84
C MET A 1 6.18 8.47 -22.65
N SER A 2 5.82 8.85 -21.43
CA SER A 2 6.10 8.05 -20.22
C SER A 2 4.86 7.29 -19.79
N LEU A 3 4.99 5.99 -19.51
CA LEU A 3 3.90 5.14 -19.02
C LEU A 3 3.55 5.39 -17.54
N ARG A 4 4.25 6.32 -16.86
CA ARG A 4 4.04 6.59 -15.43
C ARG A 4 2.63 7.09 -15.12
N LYS A 5 2.13 8.07 -15.88
CA LYS A 5 0.80 8.64 -15.65
C LYS A 5 -0.31 7.58 -15.75
N PRO A 6 -0.44 6.80 -16.84
CA PRO A 6 -1.51 5.81 -16.96
C PRO A 6 -1.40 4.67 -15.93
N VAL A 7 -0.18 4.25 -15.55
CA VAL A 7 0.01 3.25 -14.48
C VAL A 7 -0.49 3.80 -13.13
N ASN A 8 -0.19 5.07 -12.82
CA ASN A 8 -0.63 5.70 -11.58
C ASN A 8 -2.17 5.82 -11.53
N GLU A 9 -2.79 6.25 -12.63
CA GLU A 9 -4.24 6.37 -12.74
C GLU A 9 -4.92 4.99 -12.58
N ASN A 10 -4.42 3.96 -13.25
CA ASN A 10 -4.96 2.60 -13.11
C ASN A 10 -4.81 2.04 -11.68
N CYS A 11 -3.64 2.21 -11.05
CA CYS A 11 -3.43 1.74 -9.68
C CYS A 11 -4.34 2.49 -8.69
N LYS A 12 -4.55 3.80 -8.90
CA LYS A 12 -5.46 4.60 -8.07
C LYS A 12 -6.89 4.10 -8.23
N GLU A 13 -7.39 3.96 -9.45
CA GLU A 13 -8.75 3.46 -9.72
C GLU A 13 -8.98 2.05 -9.15
N CYS A 14 -7.95 1.19 -9.18
CA CYS A 14 -8.07 -0.20 -8.77
C CYS A 14 -8.28 -0.41 -7.26
N ILE A 15 -7.61 0.36 -6.39
CA ILE A 15 -7.59 0.09 -4.94
C ILE A 15 -7.85 1.31 -4.06
N TYR A 16 -7.80 2.53 -4.61
CA TYR A 16 -8.01 3.70 -3.77
C TYR A 16 -9.46 3.79 -3.30
N ASP A 17 -9.63 3.75 -1.99
CA ASP A 17 -10.88 4.01 -1.29
C ASP A 17 -10.71 5.26 -0.42
N ASN A 18 -11.55 6.26 -0.63
CA ASN A 18 -11.51 7.53 0.11
C ASN A 18 -12.08 7.41 1.53
N LEU A 19 -12.82 6.34 1.85
CA LEU A 19 -13.32 6.05 3.19
C LEU A 19 -12.33 5.20 4.00
N ALA A 20 -11.39 4.54 3.33
CA ALA A 20 -10.32 3.79 3.97
C ALA A 20 -9.16 4.72 4.41
N PRO A 21 -8.46 4.38 5.50
CA PRO A 21 -7.35 5.20 6.00
C PRO A 21 -6.15 5.20 5.04
N GLY A 22 -5.43 6.32 5.04
CA GLY A 22 -4.21 6.51 4.25
C GLY A 22 -4.47 7.16 2.89
N THR A 23 -3.42 7.78 2.35
CA THR A 23 -3.45 8.40 1.03
C THR A 23 -3.51 7.33 -0.07
N TRP A 24 -4.00 7.71 -1.26
CA TRP A 24 -4.05 6.79 -2.40
C TRP A 24 -2.72 6.07 -2.66
N LEU A 25 -1.59 6.76 -2.49
CA LEU A 25 -0.27 6.19 -2.72
C LEU A 25 0.13 5.17 -1.63
N GLN A 26 -0.26 5.42 -0.38
CA GLN A 26 -0.07 4.48 0.73
C GLN A 26 -0.90 3.21 0.49
N GLN A 27 -2.16 3.35 0.08
CA GLN A 27 -3.03 2.20 -0.22
C GLN A 27 -2.50 1.38 -1.40
N VAL A 28 -2.05 2.02 -2.48
CA VAL A 28 -1.39 1.31 -3.61
C VAL A 28 -0.11 0.61 -3.16
N THR A 29 0.67 1.23 -2.26
CA THR A 29 1.89 0.63 -1.72
C THR A 29 1.57 -0.66 -0.94
N LEU A 30 0.47 -0.64 -0.18
CA LEU A 30 -0.03 -1.74 0.64
C LEU A 30 -0.81 -2.81 -0.14
N CYS A 31 -1.11 -2.59 -1.42
CA CYS A 31 -1.76 -3.58 -2.28
C CYS A 31 -1.04 -4.95 -2.18
N SER A 32 -1.77 -5.97 -1.75
CA SER A 32 -1.25 -7.31 -1.47
C SER A 32 -1.27 -8.23 -2.70
N ILE A 33 -1.89 -7.82 -3.81
CA ILE A 33 -2.04 -8.62 -5.05
C ILE A 33 -0.68 -8.75 -5.76
N LYS A 34 0.15 -9.71 -5.32
CA LYS A 34 1.49 -9.96 -5.88
C LYS A 34 1.47 -10.44 -7.33
N THR A 35 0.36 -11.04 -7.75
CA THR A 35 0.14 -11.53 -9.12
C THR A 35 -0.26 -10.43 -10.11
N CYS A 36 -0.49 -9.18 -9.64
CA CYS A 36 -0.82 -8.07 -10.52
C CYS A 36 0.33 -7.79 -11.51
N ARG A 37 0.00 -7.64 -12.80
CA ARG A 37 1.00 -7.37 -13.85
C ARG A 37 1.75 -6.05 -13.63
N LEU A 38 1.13 -5.10 -12.95
CA LEU A 38 1.74 -3.82 -12.60
C LEU A 38 2.48 -3.84 -11.26
N TYR A 39 2.48 -4.97 -10.52
CA TYR A 39 3.01 -5.05 -9.15
C TYR A 39 4.42 -4.49 -9.00
N LYS A 40 5.33 -4.84 -9.93
CA LYS A 40 6.75 -4.40 -9.91
C LYS A 40 6.93 -2.92 -10.28
N VAL A 41 5.96 -2.33 -10.95
CA VAL A 41 6.06 -0.99 -11.54
C VAL A 41 5.05 0.00 -10.94
N ARG A 42 4.27 -0.42 -9.95
CA ARG A 42 3.28 0.41 -9.26
C ARG A 42 3.93 1.57 -8.55
N PRO A 43 3.23 2.71 -8.39
CA PRO A 43 3.75 3.80 -7.61
C PRO A 43 3.82 3.39 -6.13
N GLN A 44 4.91 3.78 -5.47
CA GLN A 44 5.13 3.52 -4.05
C GLN A 44 5.40 4.82 -3.32
N THR A 45 4.88 4.95 -2.11
CA THR A 45 5.24 6.06 -1.24
C THR A 45 6.68 5.92 -0.76
N LYS A 46 7.40 7.03 -0.70
CA LYS A 46 8.71 7.12 -0.05
C LYS A 46 8.60 7.49 1.43
N ALA A 47 7.48 8.10 1.82
CA ALA A 47 7.21 8.46 3.20
C ALA A 47 6.79 7.23 4.00
N GLN A 48 7.12 7.23 5.30
CA GLN A 48 6.66 6.20 6.23
C GLN A 48 5.13 6.14 6.26
N ILE A 49 4.59 4.93 6.27
CA ILE A 49 3.15 4.71 6.38
C ILE A 49 2.80 4.71 7.87
N PRO A 50 1.85 5.55 8.31
CA PRO A 50 1.43 5.61 9.71
C PRO A 50 0.91 4.26 10.24
N ASP A 51 1.12 4.01 11.53
CA ASP A 51 0.75 2.75 12.19
C ASP A 51 -0.75 2.46 12.13
N ASN A 52 -1.61 3.48 12.22
CA ASN A 52 -3.07 3.30 12.10
C ASN A 52 -3.48 2.80 10.71
N VAL A 53 -2.79 3.24 9.65
CA VAL A 53 -3.02 2.78 8.28
C VAL A 53 -2.53 1.33 8.14
N LEU A 54 -1.32 1.01 8.61
CA LEU A 54 -0.78 -0.36 8.55
C LEU A 54 -1.67 -1.37 9.29
N SER A 55 -2.16 -0.97 10.47
CA SER A 55 -3.04 -1.81 11.30
C SER A 55 -4.37 -2.11 10.60
N TYR A 56 -4.96 -1.13 9.92
CA TYR A 56 -6.20 -1.32 9.15
C TYR A 56 -6.07 -2.38 8.06
N TYR A 57 -4.98 -2.33 7.29
CA TYR A 57 -4.74 -3.28 6.20
C TYR A 57 -4.18 -4.63 6.66
N GLN A 58 -4.06 -4.85 7.97
CA GLN A 58 -3.39 -6.02 8.55
C GLN A 58 -2.01 -6.25 7.92
N ALA A 59 -1.39 -5.17 7.44
CA ALA A 59 -0.06 -5.16 6.88
C ALA A 59 0.90 -5.21 8.07
N GLY A 60 0.99 -6.39 8.68
CA GLY A 60 1.76 -6.63 9.89
C GLY A 60 3.18 -6.09 9.73
N LYS A 61 3.64 -5.37 10.75
CA LYS A 61 5.04 -4.94 10.92
C LYS A 61 5.93 -6.18 10.76
N THR A 62 6.53 -6.37 9.59
CA THR A 62 7.61 -7.33 9.44
C THR A 62 8.81 -6.78 10.20
N GLY A 63 8.94 -7.15 11.47
CA GLY A 63 10.15 -7.03 12.28
C GLY A 63 10.04 -6.13 13.52
N ALA A 64 9.51 -6.67 14.63
CA ALA A 64 10.10 -6.60 15.98
C ALA A 64 9.13 -7.18 17.03
N SER A 65 9.58 -8.26 17.68
CA SER A 65 9.09 -8.87 18.94
C SER A 65 7.59 -9.20 19.07
N GLN A 66 7.26 -10.46 18.76
CA GLN A 66 6.30 -11.19 19.58
C GLN A 66 6.84 -11.29 21.01
N GLY A 67 6.02 -10.87 21.97
CA GLY A 67 6.27 -10.97 23.40
C GLY A 67 4.94 -10.94 24.13
N ILE A 68 4.10 -11.95 23.90
CA ILE A 68 2.97 -12.26 24.78
C ILE A 68 3.50 -13.22 25.85
N SER A 69 3.64 -12.72 27.08
CA SER A 69 3.69 -13.53 28.30
C SER A 69 3.23 -12.68 29.47
N ALA A 70 2.05 -13.00 29.98
CA ALA A 70 1.68 -12.95 31.38
C ALA A 70 0.71 -14.11 31.61
#